data_AF-A0A7J9JFK6-F1
#
_entry.id   AF-A0A7J9JFK6-F1
#
_cell.length_a   1.000
_cell.length_b   1.000
_cell.length_c   1.000
_cell.angle_alpha   90.00
_cell.angle_beta   90.00
_cell.angle_gamma   90.00
#
_symmetry.space_group_name_H-M   'P 1'
#
loop_
_entity.id
_entity.type
_entity.pdbx_description
1 polymer ?
#
loop_
_entity_poly.entity_id
_entity_poly.type
_entity_poly.pdbx_seq_one_letter_code
_entity_poly.pdbx_strand_id
1 'polypeptide(L)'
;MGICDAVAVAKILNATLVIPHLEVNPVWQDSSSFMDIFDVDHFMNVLKDDIPITKELPDEFSWSTREYYATAIRGTRIKRAPVHASANWYLENVLPVLQSNGIAAISPFSHRLSFDNLPSEIQQLRCKVNFKALVFVPHIRALGDALVHRLRYPPGQSQASSTDYLRETTYQNGKQNPQKFVVLHLRFDKDMAAHSACDFGGGKAEKLALAKYRQTIWQGRVLNSQFTDKELRSQGRCPLTPEEVGLLLAALGFDNNTRLYLASHKVYGGEARISTLRKLFPLMEDKKSLASSAERVHIKGKASLLAAVDYHVGMHSDIFVSASPGNMHNALVSTSGSE
;
A
#
# COMPACT_ATOMS: atom_id res chain seq x y z
N MET A 1 3.52 -2.74 -7.95
CA MET A 1 4.22 -3.91 -8.53
C MET A 1 3.33 -4.80 -9.39
N GLY A 2 2.29 -5.45 -8.87
CA GLY A 2 1.48 -6.39 -9.67
C GLY A 2 0.88 -5.80 -10.97
N ILE A 3 0.32 -4.59 -10.91
CA ILE A 3 -0.22 -3.93 -12.11
C ILE A 3 0.87 -3.46 -13.09
N CYS A 4 2.04 -3.07 -12.57
CA CYS A 4 3.20 -2.72 -13.41
C CYS A 4 3.67 -3.94 -14.22
N ASP A 5 3.71 -5.11 -13.57
CA ASP A 5 4.00 -6.38 -14.25
C ASP A 5 2.91 -6.72 -15.27
N ALA A 6 1.63 -6.46 -14.98
CA ALA A 6 0.54 -6.79 -15.89
C ALA A 6 0.61 -5.95 -17.18
N VAL A 7 0.89 -4.65 -17.07
CA VAL A 7 1.13 -3.77 -18.22
C VAL A 7 2.35 -4.22 -19.03
N ALA A 8 3.45 -4.55 -18.35
CA ALA A 8 4.66 -5.06 -19.01
C ALA A 8 4.40 -6.40 -19.74
N VAL A 9 3.68 -7.33 -19.12
CA VAL A 9 3.30 -8.61 -19.74
C VAL A 9 2.38 -8.37 -20.94
N ALA A 10 1.41 -7.46 -20.85
CA ALA A 10 0.56 -7.10 -21.99
C ALA A 10 1.40 -6.55 -23.16
N LYS A 11 2.41 -5.71 -22.89
CA LYS A 11 3.36 -5.23 -23.90
C LYS A 11 4.17 -6.38 -24.53
N ILE A 12 4.72 -7.28 -23.71
CA ILE A 12 5.49 -8.45 -24.18
C ILE A 12 4.64 -9.35 -25.09
N LEU A 13 3.37 -9.54 -24.75
CA LEU A 13 2.44 -10.39 -25.48
C LEU A 13 1.77 -9.67 -26.68
N ASN A 14 2.03 -8.37 -26.86
CA ASN A 14 1.31 -7.51 -27.80
C ASN A 14 -0.22 -7.65 -27.67
N ALA A 15 -0.72 -7.57 -26.43
CA ALA A 15 -2.10 -7.84 -26.07
C ALA A 15 -2.79 -6.63 -25.42
N THR A 16 -4.12 -6.59 -25.50
CA THR A 16 -4.94 -5.63 -24.76
C THR A 16 -5.02 -6.02 -23.28
N LEU A 17 -4.70 -5.09 -22.39
CA LEU A 17 -4.91 -5.26 -20.96
C LEU A 17 -6.36 -4.90 -20.60
N VAL A 18 -7.05 -5.82 -19.93
CA VAL A 18 -8.32 -5.52 -19.26
C VAL A 18 -8.00 -5.03 -17.85
N ILE A 19 -8.64 -3.95 -17.38
CA ILE A 19 -8.47 -3.45 -16.01
C ILE A 19 -8.70 -4.59 -15.01
N PRO A 20 -7.76 -4.84 -14.08
CA PRO A 20 -7.79 -6.03 -13.26
C PRO A 20 -8.90 -5.98 -12.21
N HIS A 21 -9.45 -7.15 -11.91
CA HIS A 21 -10.25 -7.35 -10.70
C HIS A 21 -9.34 -7.60 -9.50
N LEU A 22 -9.58 -6.87 -8.42
CA LEU A 22 -8.86 -7.07 -7.16
C LEU A 22 -9.49 -8.24 -6.38
N GLU A 23 -8.66 -9.17 -5.92
CA GLU A 23 -9.15 -10.26 -5.07
C GLU A 23 -9.50 -9.74 -3.67
N VAL A 24 -10.71 -10.04 -3.21
CA VAL A 24 -11.14 -9.73 -1.84
C VAL A 24 -10.30 -10.51 -0.84
N ASN A 25 -9.55 -9.79 -0.02
CA ASN A 25 -8.70 -10.39 1.01
C ASN A 25 -9.56 -10.85 2.21
N PRO A 26 -9.36 -12.08 2.74
CA PRO A 26 -10.17 -12.60 3.85
C PRO A 26 -9.99 -11.83 5.18
N VAL A 27 -8.89 -11.09 5.35
CA VAL A 27 -8.62 -10.26 6.54
C VAL A 27 -9.38 -8.95 6.47
N TRP A 28 -9.23 -8.22 5.35
CA TRP A 28 -9.74 -6.87 5.21
C TRP A 28 -11.19 -6.83 4.73
N GLN A 29 -11.64 -7.89 4.06
CA GLN A 29 -12.98 -8.04 3.48
C GLN A 29 -13.41 -6.83 2.64
N ASP A 30 -12.44 -6.23 1.95
CA ASP A 30 -12.66 -5.07 1.11
C ASP A 30 -12.92 -5.51 -0.33
N SER A 31 -14.04 -5.07 -0.89
CA SER A 31 -14.47 -5.31 -2.26
C SER A 31 -14.23 -4.12 -3.20
N SER A 32 -13.47 -3.12 -2.76
CA SER A 32 -13.10 -1.98 -3.60
C SER A 32 -12.42 -2.44 -4.89
N SER A 33 -12.88 -1.92 -6.01
CA SER A 33 -12.34 -2.20 -7.33
C SER A 33 -11.05 -1.41 -7.59
N PHE A 34 -10.37 -1.71 -8.69
CA PHE A 34 -9.26 -0.89 -9.16
C PHE A 34 -9.69 0.56 -9.42
N MET A 35 -10.90 0.76 -9.95
CA MET A 35 -11.48 2.08 -10.25
C MET A 35 -11.90 2.87 -9.00
N ASP A 36 -12.19 2.19 -7.88
CA ASP A 36 -12.43 2.86 -6.60
C ASP A 36 -11.16 3.51 -6.03
N ILE A 37 -9.97 3.03 -6.46
CA ILE A 37 -8.68 3.42 -5.89
C ILE A 37 -7.91 4.33 -6.86
N PHE A 38 -7.84 3.97 -8.14
CA PHE A 38 -7.04 4.64 -9.15
C PHE A 38 -7.90 5.32 -10.23
N ASP A 39 -7.43 6.47 -10.69
CA ASP A 39 -7.98 7.21 -11.81
C ASP A 39 -7.68 6.46 -13.12
N VAL A 40 -8.65 5.65 -13.56
CA VAL A 40 -8.48 4.78 -14.73
C VAL A 40 -8.42 5.56 -16.04
N ASP A 41 -9.12 6.69 -16.13
CA ASP A 41 -9.07 7.53 -17.34
C ASP A 41 -7.68 8.14 -17.51
N HIS A 42 -7.08 8.64 -16.42
CA HIS A 42 -5.68 9.07 -16.41
C HIS A 42 -4.74 7.91 -16.75
N PHE A 43 -4.91 6.74 -16.13
CA PHE A 43 -4.09 5.55 -16.37
C PHE A 43 -4.09 5.13 -17.85
N MET A 44 -5.27 5.05 -18.48
CA MET A 44 -5.42 4.72 -19.89
C MET A 44 -4.80 5.80 -20.80
N ASN A 45 -5.04 7.08 -20.50
CA ASN A 45 -4.51 8.18 -21.32
C ASN A 45 -2.97 8.24 -21.27
N VAL A 46 -2.35 7.98 -20.11
CA VAL A 46 -0.88 7.97 -19.97
C VAL A 46 -0.24 6.82 -20.75
N LEU A 47 -0.92 5.67 -20.86
CA LEU A 47 -0.40 4.43 -21.45
C LEU A 47 -0.89 4.15 -22.87
N LYS A 48 -1.68 5.06 -23.47
CA LYS A 48 -2.35 4.86 -24.77
C LYS A 48 -1.39 4.54 -25.94
N ASP A 49 -0.17 5.07 -25.87
CA ASP A 49 0.87 4.87 -26.90
C ASP A 49 1.76 3.65 -26.58
N ASP A 50 1.62 3.06 -25.38
CA ASP A 50 2.41 1.90 -24.94
C ASP A 50 1.66 0.59 -25.21
N ILE A 51 0.42 0.48 -24.73
CA ILE A 51 -0.44 -0.71 -24.88
C ILE A 51 -1.92 -0.32 -25.00
N PRO A 52 -2.76 -1.13 -25.69
CA PRO A 52 -4.20 -1.00 -25.61
C PRO A 52 -4.72 -1.46 -24.25
N ILE A 53 -5.66 -0.69 -23.68
CA ILE A 53 -6.28 -0.98 -22.38
C ILE A 53 -7.79 -0.82 -22.51
N THR A 54 -8.56 -1.73 -21.93
CA THR A 54 -10.02 -1.64 -21.83
C THR A 54 -10.49 -1.78 -20.38
N LYS A 55 -11.55 -1.06 -20.03
CA LYS A 55 -12.18 -1.11 -18.70
C LYS A 55 -12.92 -2.42 -18.45
N GLU A 56 -13.59 -2.92 -19.47
CA GLU A 56 -14.45 -4.09 -19.41
C GLU A 56 -14.10 -5.06 -20.55
N LEU A 57 -14.51 -6.31 -20.37
CA LEU A 57 -14.38 -7.34 -21.39
C LEU A 57 -15.33 -7.04 -22.56
N PRO A 58 -14.90 -7.28 -23.82
CA PRO A 58 -15.81 -7.32 -24.95
C PRO A 58 -16.95 -8.34 -24.72
N ASP A 59 -18.12 -8.10 -25.31
CA ASP A 59 -19.33 -8.92 -25.11
C ASP A 59 -19.11 -10.42 -25.39
N GLU A 60 -18.32 -10.73 -26.42
CA GLU A 60 -17.90 -12.09 -26.80
C GLU A 60 -17.13 -12.84 -25.70
N PHE A 61 -16.52 -12.11 -24.75
CA PHE A 61 -15.80 -12.64 -23.60
C PHE A 61 -16.49 -12.35 -22.25
N SER A 62 -17.73 -11.88 -22.25
CA SER A 62 -18.50 -11.60 -21.01
C SER A 62 -18.62 -12.79 -20.05
N TRP A 63 -18.44 -14.02 -20.55
CA TRP A 63 -18.39 -15.24 -19.74
C TRP A 63 -17.10 -15.40 -18.92
N SER A 64 -16.02 -14.65 -19.23
CA SER A 64 -14.69 -14.78 -18.61
C SER A 64 -14.61 -14.07 -17.25
N THR A 65 -15.52 -14.43 -16.34
CA THR A 65 -15.65 -13.80 -15.02
C THR A 65 -14.87 -14.54 -13.94
N ARG A 66 -14.73 -13.90 -12.77
CA ARG A 66 -14.13 -14.53 -11.58
C ARG A 66 -14.88 -15.80 -11.18
N GLU A 67 -16.21 -15.78 -11.24
CA GLU A 67 -17.10 -16.88 -10.89
C GLU A 67 -16.93 -18.05 -11.86
N TYR A 68 -16.82 -17.76 -13.16
CA TYR A 68 -16.54 -18.76 -14.18
C TYR A 68 -15.25 -19.54 -13.91
N TYR A 69 -14.22 -18.83 -13.44
CA TYR A 69 -12.92 -19.40 -13.11
C TYR A 69 -12.82 -20.03 -11.71
N ALA A 70 -13.76 -19.74 -10.80
CA ALA A 70 -13.82 -20.30 -9.46
C ALA A 70 -14.38 -21.73 -9.45
N THR A 71 -15.26 -22.06 -10.40
CA THR A 71 -16.00 -23.33 -10.42
C THR A 71 -15.23 -24.50 -11.04
N ALA A 72 -14.29 -24.25 -11.95
CA ALA A 72 -13.53 -25.31 -12.62
C ALA A 72 -12.15 -24.85 -13.10
N ILE A 73 -11.32 -25.81 -13.50
CA ILE A 73 -10.10 -25.54 -14.26
C ILE A 73 -10.52 -25.25 -15.70
N ARG A 74 -10.04 -24.13 -16.26
CA ARG A 74 -10.37 -23.67 -17.61
C ARG A 74 -9.09 -23.50 -18.40
N GLY A 75 -9.09 -23.90 -19.67
CA GLY A 75 -7.93 -23.74 -20.56
C GLY A 75 -7.48 -22.29 -20.72
N THR A 76 -8.41 -21.34 -20.59
CA THR A 76 -8.13 -19.89 -20.63
C THR A 76 -7.59 -19.33 -19.32
N ARG A 77 -7.44 -20.13 -18.26
CA ARG A 77 -6.90 -19.68 -16.96
C ARG A 77 -5.49 -20.18 -16.70
N ILE A 78 -4.57 -19.24 -16.56
CA ILE A 78 -3.18 -19.50 -16.17
C ILE A 78 -3.06 -19.40 -14.64
N LYS A 79 -3.09 -20.56 -13.95
CA LYS A 79 -2.97 -20.64 -12.47
C LYS A 79 -1.55 -20.77 -11.94
N ARG A 80 -0.62 -21.25 -12.77
CA ARG A 80 0.74 -21.70 -12.36
C ARG A 80 1.86 -20.85 -12.96
N ALA A 81 1.60 -19.58 -13.22
CA ALA A 81 2.68 -18.65 -13.57
C ALA A 81 3.74 -18.67 -12.45
N PRO A 82 5.02 -18.96 -12.75
CA PRO A 82 6.08 -18.90 -11.76
C PRO A 82 6.14 -17.53 -11.08
N VAL A 83 6.64 -17.48 -9.84
CA VAL A 83 7.05 -16.19 -9.26
C VAL A 83 8.29 -15.75 -10.04
N HIS A 84 8.34 -14.48 -10.44
CA HIS A 84 9.42 -13.94 -11.28
C HIS A 84 9.64 -14.72 -12.59
N ALA A 85 8.56 -15.04 -13.31
CA ALA A 85 8.68 -15.69 -14.62
C ALA A 85 9.42 -14.79 -15.62
N SER A 86 10.19 -15.39 -16.53
CA SER A 86 10.87 -14.66 -17.61
C SER A 86 9.89 -14.18 -18.68
N ALA A 87 10.29 -13.21 -19.51
CA ALA A 87 9.50 -12.79 -20.66
C ALA A 87 9.19 -13.97 -21.61
N ASN A 88 10.18 -14.83 -21.88
CA ASN A 88 9.98 -16.02 -22.74
C ASN A 88 8.95 -16.98 -22.17
N TRP A 89 8.88 -17.14 -20.85
CA TRP A 89 7.86 -17.99 -20.24
C TRP A 89 6.44 -17.55 -20.64
N TYR A 90 6.18 -16.24 -20.69
CA TYR A 90 4.89 -15.72 -21.16
C TYR A 90 4.65 -15.98 -22.64
N LEU A 91 5.67 -15.79 -23.48
CA LEU A 91 5.58 -16.08 -24.91
C LEU A 91 5.31 -17.57 -25.18
N GLU A 92 5.86 -18.47 -24.36
CA GLU A 92 5.69 -19.92 -24.53
C GLU A 92 4.40 -20.47 -23.90
N ASN A 93 3.90 -19.85 -22.81
CA ASN A 93 2.82 -20.44 -22.00
C ASN A 93 1.51 -19.64 -22.00
N VAL A 94 1.57 -18.34 -22.32
CA VAL A 94 0.38 -17.46 -22.30
C VAL A 94 -0.02 -17.05 -23.70
N LEU A 95 0.95 -16.69 -24.55
CA LEU A 95 0.67 -16.30 -25.93
C LEU A 95 -0.12 -17.37 -26.72
N PRO A 96 0.18 -18.68 -26.63
CA PRO A 96 -0.59 -19.69 -27.36
C PRO A 96 -2.05 -19.78 -26.90
N VAL A 97 -2.30 -19.54 -25.61
CA VAL A 97 -3.66 -19.51 -25.06
C VAL A 97 -4.42 -18.31 -25.58
N LEU A 98 -3.79 -17.12 -25.61
CA LEU A 98 -4.36 -15.91 -26.20
C LEU A 98 -4.67 -16.09 -27.69
N GLN A 99 -3.74 -16.64 -28.47
CA GLN A 99 -3.94 -16.85 -29.91
C GLN A 99 -5.06 -17.87 -30.20
N SER A 100 -5.20 -18.90 -29.36
CA SER A 100 -6.21 -19.95 -29.57
C SER A 100 -7.60 -19.56 -29.10
N ASN A 101 -7.72 -18.73 -28.05
CA ASN A 101 -8.99 -18.45 -27.37
C ASN A 101 -9.41 -16.98 -27.41
N GLY A 102 -8.55 -16.07 -27.90
CA GLY A 102 -8.74 -14.62 -27.83
C GLY A 102 -8.53 -14.01 -26.44
N ILE A 103 -8.53 -14.82 -25.37
CA ILE A 103 -8.44 -14.35 -23.99
C ILE A 103 -7.63 -15.30 -23.09
N ALA A 104 -6.88 -14.72 -22.15
CA ALA A 104 -6.18 -15.44 -21.10
C ALA A 104 -6.31 -14.72 -19.76
N ALA A 105 -6.86 -15.41 -18.76
CA ALA A 105 -6.97 -14.93 -17.40
C ALA A 105 -5.81 -15.47 -16.55
N ILE A 106 -4.96 -14.59 -16.05
CA ILE A 106 -3.83 -14.97 -15.20
C ILE A 106 -4.18 -14.65 -13.74
N SER A 107 -4.44 -15.67 -12.93
CA SER A 107 -4.76 -15.49 -11.50
C SER A 107 -4.31 -16.71 -10.70
N PRO A 108 -3.54 -16.51 -9.60
CA PRO A 108 -3.20 -15.21 -8.98
C PRO A 108 -2.03 -14.48 -9.67
N PHE A 109 -2.07 -13.14 -9.71
CA PHE A 109 -1.08 -12.29 -10.37
C PHE A 109 -0.40 -11.30 -9.41
N SER A 110 0.65 -11.75 -8.74
CA SER A 110 1.52 -10.90 -7.92
C SER A 110 2.97 -11.36 -8.07
N HIS A 111 3.89 -10.41 -8.32
CA HIS A 111 5.32 -10.67 -8.56
C HIS A 111 5.58 -11.74 -9.63
N ARG A 112 4.85 -11.66 -10.76
CA ARG A 112 4.86 -12.72 -11.78
C ARG A 112 5.84 -12.49 -12.93
N LEU A 113 6.40 -11.30 -13.07
CA LEU A 113 7.41 -11.01 -14.08
C LEU A 113 8.76 -10.71 -13.41
N SER A 114 9.83 -11.34 -13.89
CA SER A 114 11.20 -11.14 -13.38
C SER A 114 11.67 -9.69 -13.56
N PHE A 115 12.73 -9.29 -12.86
CA PHE A 115 13.49 -8.08 -13.17
C PHE A 115 14.70 -8.36 -14.05
N ASP A 116 15.15 -9.62 -14.09
CA ASP A 116 16.38 -10.01 -14.76
C ASP A 116 16.15 -10.13 -16.27
N ASN A 117 17.15 -9.69 -17.04
CA ASN A 117 17.20 -9.82 -18.49
C ASN A 117 15.98 -9.24 -19.24
N LEU A 118 15.29 -8.27 -18.64
CA LEU A 118 14.25 -7.53 -19.34
C LEU A 118 14.84 -6.37 -20.13
N PRO A 119 14.33 -6.12 -21.36
CA PRO A 119 14.71 -4.94 -22.12
C PRO A 119 14.47 -3.65 -21.33
N SER A 120 15.34 -2.65 -21.53
CA SER A 120 15.25 -1.36 -20.84
C SER A 120 13.89 -0.68 -21.03
N GLU A 121 13.30 -0.78 -22.23
CA GLU A 121 11.96 -0.24 -22.52
C GLU A 121 10.86 -0.83 -21.61
N ILE A 122 10.92 -2.13 -21.30
CA ILE A 122 9.94 -2.79 -20.41
C ILE A 122 10.11 -2.31 -18.98
N GLN A 123 11.35 -2.09 -18.53
CA GLN A 123 11.61 -1.55 -17.19
C GLN A 123 11.19 -0.08 -17.10
N GLN A 124 11.44 0.72 -18.14
CA GLN A 124 10.95 2.10 -18.23
C GLN A 124 9.43 2.15 -18.22
N LEU A 125 8.75 1.23 -18.92
CA LEU A 125 7.30 1.11 -18.89
C LEU A 125 6.79 0.78 -17.48
N ARG A 126 7.41 -0.15 -16.76
CA ARG A 126 7.05 -0.44 -15.35
C ARG A 126 7.19 0.79 -14.46
N CYS A 127 8.26 1.57 -14.62
CA CYS A 127 8.45 2.82 -13.90
C CYS A 127 7.40 3.87 -14.28
N LYS A 128 7.11 4.05 -15.57
CA LYS A 128 6.04 4.94 -16.07
C LYS A 128 4.70 4.57 -15.44
N VAL A 129 4.38 3.28 -15.39
CA VAL A 129 3.16 2.79 -14.74
C VAL A 129 3.16 3.15 -13.25
N ASN A 130 4.23 2.81 -12.53
CA ASN A 130 4.31 2.96 -11.08
C ASN A 130 4.25 4.43 -10.63
N PHE A 131 4.93 5.33 -11.33
CA PHE A 131 5.14 6.70 -10.89
C PHE A 131 4.34 7.76 -11.66
N LYS A 132 3.79 7.43 -12.83
CA LYS A 132 3.03 8.39 -13.66
C LYS A 132 1.60 7.96 -13.94
N ALA A 133 1.37 6.69 -14.26
CA ALA A 133 0.04 6.22 -14.66
C ALA A 133 -0.87 5.91 -13.46
N LEU A 134 -0.31 5.35 -12.38
CA LEU A 134 -1.08 5.05 -11.17
C LEU A 134 -1.25 6.30 -10.30
N VAL A 135 -2.36 7.00 -10.51
CA VAL A 135 -2.77 8.15 -9.71
C VAL A 135 -4.05 7.79 -8.97
N PHE A 136 -4.15 8.16 -7.68
CA PHE A 136 -5.36 7.92 -6.91
C PHE A 136 -6.54 8.76 -7.44
N VAL A 137 -7.76 8.23 -7.27
CA VAL A 137 -8.99 8.96 -7.60
C VAL A 137 -9.08 10.31 -6.87
N PRO A 138 -9.77 11.33 -7.45
CA PRO A 138 -9.74 12.70 -6.94
C PRO A 138 -10.09 12.87 -5.46
N HIS A 139 -11.07 12.12 -4.95
CA HIS A 139 -11.49 12.23 -3.54
C HIS A 139 -10.43 11.72 -2.55
N ILE A 140 -9.60 10.74 -2.94
CA ILE A 140 -8.47 10.26 -2.12
C ILE A 140 -7.37 11.31 -2.11
N ARG A 141 -7.03 11.89 -3.26
CA ARG A 141 -6.02 12.95 -3.38
C ARG A 141 -6.43 14.19 -2.58
N ALA A 142 -7.67 14.68 -2.77
CA ALA A 142 -8.16 15.85 -2.06
C ALA A 142 -8.13 15.68 -0.54
N LEU A 143 -8.52 14.50 -0.03
CA LEU A 143 -8.41 14.20 1.39
C LEU A 143 -6.93 14.12 1.83
N GLY A 144 -6.08 13.41 1.08
CA GLY A 144 -4.66 13.31 1.35
C GLY A 144 -3.97 14.68 1.42
N ASP A 145 -4.25 15.56 0.46
CA ASP A 145 -3.75 16.94 0.41
C ASP A 145 -4.21 17.74 1.63
N ALA A 146 -5.48 17.59 2.04
CA ALA A 146 -5.99 18.23 3.25
C ALA A 146 -5.29 17.74 4.53
N LEU A 147 -5.02 16.42 4.63
CA LEU A 147 -4.25 15.86 5.75
C LEU A 147 -2.82 16.38 5.78
N VAL A 148 -2.13 16.38 4.62
CA VAL A 148 -0.78 16.92 4.47
C VAL A 148 -0.76 18.40 4.86
N HIS A 149 -1.72 19.19 4.38
CA HIS A 149 -1.82 20.61 4.72
C HIS A 149 -1.94 20.82 6.23
N ARG A 150 -2.78 20.05 6.92
CA ARG A 150 -2.94 20.15 8.39
C ARG A 150 -1.68 19.74 9.15
N LEU A 151 -0.93 18.76 8.64
CA LEU A 151 0.36 18.36 9.20
C LEU A 151 1.43 19.44 8.99
N ARG A 152 1.43 20.11 7.83
CA ARG A 152 2.37 21.19 7.51
C ARG A 152 2.03 22.51 8.22
N TYR A 153 0.75 22.77 8.47
CA TYR A 153 0.22 24.03 9.01
C TYR A 153 -0.81 23.76 10.14
N PRO A 154 -0.36 23.28 11.31
CA PRO A 154 -1.25 22.95 12.40
C PRO A 154 -1.90 24.21 13.01
N PRO A 155 -3.19 24.14 13.39
CA PRO A 155 -3.86 25.24 14.07
C PRO A 155 -3.24 25.45 15.46
N GLY A 156 -2.71 26.65 15.73
CA GLY A 156 -2.18 27.03 17.05
C GLY A 156 -0.79 27.66 17.08
N GLN A 157 -0.02 27.65 15.98
CA GLN A 157 1.24 28.41 15.89
C GLN A 157 1.07 29.86 15.43
N SER A 158 -0.16 30.31 15.16
CA SER A 158 -0.44 31.68 14.76
C SER A 158 -0.51 32.69 15.90
N GLN A 159 -0.27 32.32 17.17
CA GLN A 159 -0.31 33.25 18.32
C GLN A 159 0.62 32.86 19.49
N ALA A 160 1.91 32.68 19.23
CA ALA A 160 2.91 32.57 20.30
C ALA A 160 4.08 33.54 20.09
N SER A 161 3.78 34.78 19.65
CA SER A 161 4.68 35.93 19.84
C SER A 161 3.91 37.22 19.54
N SER A 162 3.20 37.75 20.54
CA SER A 162 2.82 39.17 20.66
C SER A 162 1.90 39.36 21.86
N THR A 163 2.47 39.29 23.05
CA THR A 163 2.00 40.17 24.12
C THR A 163 2.54 41.56 23.80
N ASP A 164 1.83 42.33 22.98
CA ASP A 164 1.83 43.78 23.18
C ASP A 164 0.66 44.47 22.48
N TYR A 165 0.19 45.51 23.13
CA TYR A 165 -1.06 46.21 22.91
C TYR A 165 -1.07 47.06 21.62
N LEU A 166 -2.19 47.00 20.88
CA LEU A 166 -2.77 48.02 19.97
C LEU A 166 -2.09 48.34 18.60
N ARG A 167 -2.93 48.20 17.55
CA ARG A 167 -2.84 48.75 16.15
C ARG A 167 -1.68 48.19 15.30
N GLU A 168 -1.85 47.79 14.05
CA GLU A 168 -2.62 48.34 12.94
C GLU A 168 -2.73 47.27 11.84
N THR A 169 -3.87 47.21 11.14
CA THR A 169 -4.15 46.26 10.06
C THR A 169 -3.21 46.48 8.86
N THR A 170 -2.09 45.78 8.85
CA THR A 170 -1.30 45.55 7.64
C THR A 170 -1.44 44.09 7.24
N TYR A 171 -1.89 43.86 6.01
CA TYR A 171 -1.85 42.57 5.32
C TYR A 171 -0.39 42.14 5.13
N GLN A 172 0.25 41.68 6.21
CA GLN A 172 1.45 40.89 6.09
C GLN A 172 1.01 39.45 5.84
N ASN A 173 1.12 39.06 4.57
CA ASN A 173 1.14 37.68 4.14
C ASN A 173 2.40 37.03 4.73
N GLY A 174 2.40 36.77 6.04
CA GLY A 174 3.44 36.03 6.72
C GLY A 174 3.40 34.62 6.19
N LYS A 175 4.27 34.30 5.22
CA LYS A 175 4.48 32.92 4.76
C LYS A 175 4.93 32.10 5.97
N GLN A 176 3.99 31.41 6.62
CA GLN A 176 4.36 30.36 7.56
C GLN A 176 5.15 29.32 6.78
N ASN A 177 6.35 29.00 7.26
CA ASN A 177 7.13 27.93 6.65
C ASN A 177 6.45 26.58 6.95
N PRO A 178 6.34 25.68 5.96
CA PRO A 178 5.74 24.37 6.18
C PRO A 178 6.53 23.61 7.25
N GLN A 179 5.83 23.11 8.26
CA GLN A 179 6.45 22.22 9.25
C GLN A 179 6.88 20.91 8.61
N LYS A 180 7.93 20.30 9.15
CA LYS A 180 8.31 18.94 8.78
C LYS A 180 7.51 17.92 9.58
N PHE A 181 7.19 16.78 8.96
CA PHE A 181 6.52 15.67 9.63
C PHE A 181 7.06 14.33 9.13
N VAL A 182 6.99 13.34 10.02
CA VAL A 182 7.40 11.96 9.78
C VAL A 182 6.17 11.11 9.57
N VAL A 183 6.15 10.25 8.56
CA VAL A 183 5.14 9.19 8.43
C VAL A 183 5.70 7.89 8.97
N LEU A 184 5.00 7.29 9.94
CA LEU A 184 5.27 5.96 10.44
C LEU A 184 4.24 4.98 9.92
N HIS A 185 4.65 4.11 8.99
CA HIS A 185 3.88 2.94 8.59
C HIS A 185 4.18 1.78 9.55
N LEU A 186 3.29 1.59 10.53
CA LEU A 186 3.54 0.67 11.64
C LEU A 186 3.37 -0.80 11.23
N ARG A 187 2.43 -1.10 10.33
CA ARG A 187 2.07 -2.46 9.87
C ARG A 187 2.04 -3.54 10.96
N PHE A 188 1.67 -3.18 12.18
CA PHE A 188 1.58 -4.09 13.32
C PHE A 188 0.13 -4.53 13.54
N ASP A 189 -0.52 -4.99 12.48
CA ASP A 189 -1.89 -5.50 12.52
C ASP A 189 -1.91 -6.99 12.89
N LYS A 190 -3.07 -7.50 13.31
CA LYS A 190 -3.21 -8.89 13.77
C LYS A 190 -2.81 -9.92 12.69
N ASP A 191 -3.10 -9.62 11.42
CA ASP A 191 -2.72 -10.49 10.29
C ASP A 191 -1.21 -10.51 10.08
N MET A 192 -0.54 -9.36 10.15
CA MET A 192 0.91 -9.29 10.04
C MET A 192 1.58 -9.99 11.23
N ALA A 193 1.13 -9.73 12.46
CA ALA A 193 1.64 -10.38 13.66
C ALA A 193 1.48 -11.90 13.61
N ALA A 194 0.35 -12.41 13.10
CA ALA A 194 0.13 -13.84 12.95
C ALA A 194 0.95 -14.45 11.81
N HIS A 195 1.09 -13.74 10.69
CA HIS A 195 1.83 -14.20 9.52
C HIS A 195 3.33 -14.29 9.79
N SER A 196 3.91 -13.33 10.52
CA SER A 196 5.35 -13.30 10.81
C SER A 196 5.83 -14.45 11.70
N ALA A 197 4.92 -15.05 12.48
CA ALA A 197 5.22 -16.10 13.47
C ALA A 197 6.19 -15.68 14.59
N CYS A 198 6.47 -14.38 14.74
CA CYS A 198 7.39 -13.87 15.76
C CYS A 198 6.75 -13.84 17.15
N ASP A 199 7.60 -13.78 18.16
CA ASP A 199 7.24 -13.53 19.56
C ASP A 199 7.20 -12.02 19.82
N PHE A 200 6.10 -11.52 20.38
CA PHE A 200 5.94 -10.09 20.72
C PHE A 200 5.84 -9.86 22.24
N GLY A 201 6.23 -10.86 23.04
CA GLY A 201 6.33 -10.73 24.49
C GLY A 201 5.04 -11.04 25.26
N GLY A 202 3.95 -11.45 24.60
CA GLY A 202 2.71 -11.87 25.25
C GLY A 202 2.69 -13.34 25.72
N GLY A 203 3.84 -14.03 25.67
CA GLY A 203 4.01 -15.38 26.19
C GLY A 203 3.23 -16.46 25.42
N LYS A 204 3.01 -17.61 26.08
CA LYS A 204 2.40 -18.80 25.45
C LYS A 204 0.97 -18.54 24.95
N ALA A 205 0.21 -17.70 25.66
CA ALA A 205 -1.16 -17.36 25.31
C ALA A 205 -1.23 -16.59 23.99
N GLU A 206 -0.39 -15.56 23.83
CA GLU A 206 -0.31 -14.77 22.59
C GLU A 206 0.13 -15.63 21.40
N LYS A 207 1.18 -16.45 21.58
CA LYS A 207 1.67 -17.36 20.55
C LYS A 207 0.58 -18.31 20.05
N LEU A 208 -0.18 -18.92 20.97
CA LEU A 208 -1.25 -19.84 20.60
C LEU A 208 -2.41 -19.13 19.89
N ALA A 209 -2.77 -17.93 20.34
CA ALA A 209 -3.83 -17.12 19.71
C ALA A 209 -3.47 -16.70 18.28
N LEU A 210 -2.23 -16.24 18.05
CA LEU A 210 -1.74 -15.87 16.72
C LEU A 210 -1.59 -17.09 15.80
N ALA A 211 -1.12 -18.24 16.31
CA ALA A 211 -1.05 -19.48 15.56
C ALA A 211 -2.44 -19.96 15.11
N LYS A 212 -3.43 -19.93 16.01
CA LYS A 212 -4.83 -20.26 15.69
C LYS A 212 -5.39 -19.31 14.63
N TYR A 213 -5.16 -18.01 14.78
CA TYR A 213 -5.62 -17.02 13.79
C TYR A 213 -4.99 -17.25 12.42
N ARG A 214 -3.68 -17.53 12.35
CA ARG A 214 -2.99 -17.88 11.09
C ARG A 214 -3.61 -19.09 10.39
N GLN A 215 -3.91 -20.14 11.14
CA GLN A 215 -4.55 -21.34 10.58
C GLN A 215 -5.93 -21.03 9.99
N THR A 216 -6.74 -20.23 10.70
CA THR A 216 -8.09 -19.86 10.24
C THR A 216 -8.05 -18.98 9.00
N ILE A 217 -7.26 -17.91 8.98
CA ILE A 217 -7.25 -16.93 7.89
C ILE A 217 -6.70 -17.51 6.58
N TRP A 218 -5.61 -18.29 6.66
CA TRP A 218 -4.97 -18.85 5.47
C TRP A 218 -5.36 -20.30 5.17
N GLN A 219 -6.26 -20.90 5.95
CA GLN A 219 -6.73 -22.28 5.77
C GLN A 219 -5.55 -23.27 5.67
N GLY A 220 -4.53 -23.08 6.51
CA GLY A 220 -3.31 -23.91 6.51
C GLY A 220 -2.31 -23.64 5.39
N ARG A 221 -2.56 -22.68 4.47
CA ARG A 221 -1.62 -22.33 3.39
C ARG A 221 -0.34 -21.63 3.87
N VAL A 222 -0.36 -21.04 5.05
CA VAL A 222 0.82 -20.48 5.70
C VAL A 222 1.28 -21.47 6.77
N LEU A 223 2.38 -22.16 6.46
CA LEU A 223 3.01 -23.12 7.37
C LEU A 223 3.57 -22.40 8.60
N ASN A 224 3.77 -23.17 9.68
CA ASN A 224 4.54 -22.68 10.82
C ASN A 224 5.97 -22.39 10.36
N SER A 225 6.54 -21.28 10.84
CA SER A 225 7.95 -20.97 10.61
C SER A 225 8.81 -22.11 11.16
N GLN A 226 9.78 -22.55 10.37
CA GLN A 226 10.85 -23.45 10.83
C GLN A 226 11.96 -22.69 11.54
N PHE A 227 11.99 -21.36 11.37
CA PHE A 227 12.95 -20.48 12.03
C PHE A 227 12.51 -20.15 13.45
N THR A 228 13.50 -20.09 14.33
CA THR A 228 13.37 -19.51 15.67
C THR A 228 13.06 -18.02 15.59
N ASP A 229 12.53 -17.47 16.68
CA ASP A 229 12.24 -16.04 16.78
C ASP A 229 13.48 -15.17 16.54
N LYS A 230 14.64 -15.58 17.07
CA LYS A 230 15.92 -14.87 16.90
C LYS A 230 16.33 -14.80 15.42
N GLU A 231 16.14 -15.89 14.68
CA GLU A 231 16.46 -15.95 13.25
C GLU A 231 15.49 -15.11 12.41
N LEU A 232 14.19 -15.12 12.76
CA LEU A 232 13.21 -14.27 12.09
C LEU A 232 13.55 -12.78 12.27
N ARG A 233 13.92 -12.38 13.49
CA ARG A 233 14.34 -11.01 13.79
C ARG A 233 15.64 -10.64 13.08
N SER A 234 16.66 -11.50 13.11
CA SER A 234 17.95 -11.21 12.46
C SER A 234 17.84 -11.10 10.94
N GLN A 235 16.84 -11.75 10.33
CA GLN A 235 16.53 -11.64 8.90
C GLN A 235 15.57 -10.48 8.56
N GLY A 236 15.17 -9.65 9.53
CA GLY A 236 14.21 -8.55 9.30
C GLY A 236 12.79 -9.02 8.95
N ARG A 237 12.42 -10.26 9.31
CA ARG A 237 11.10 -10.85 8.99
C ARG A 237 10.03 -10.54 10.03
N CYS A 238 10.42 -10.03 11.19
CA CYS A 238 9.49 -9.59 12.23
C CYS A 238 9.14 -8.11 12.04
N PRO A 239 7.85 -7.73 12.06
CA PRO A 239 7.48 -6.33 12.20
C PRO A 239 7.94 -5.83 13.58
N LEU A 240 8.40 -4.58 13.66
CA LEU A 240 8.69 -3.93 14.92
C LEU A 240 7.39 -3.67 15.68
N THR A 241 7.39 -3.89 17.00
CA THR A 241 6.28 -3.48 17.86
C THR A 241 6.25 -1.94 17.98
N PRO A 242 5.11 -1.35 18.43
CA PRO A 242 5.05 0.09 18.68
C PRO A 242 6.12 0.59 19.68
N GLU A 243 6.49 -0.23 20.66
CA GLU A 243 7.56 0.07 21.61
C GLU A 243 8.95 0.01 20.94
N GLU A 244 9.23 -1.04 20.16
CA GLU A 244 10.50 -1.21 19.45
C GLU A 244 10.74 -0.06 18.45
N VAL A 245 9.73 0.30 17.65
CA VAL A 245 9.87 1.41 16.69
C VAL A 245 9.95 2.77 17.39
N GLY A 246 9.28 2.94 18.54
CA GLY A 246 9.40 4.15 19.33
C GLY A 246 10.83 4.37 19.86
N LEU A 247 11.46 3.31 20.36
CA LEU A 247 12.87 3.34 20.77
C LEU A 247 13.80 3.62 19.59
N LEU A 248 13.55 3.01 18.42
CA LEU A 248 14.33 3.26 17.22
C LEU A 248 14.26 4.73 16.80
N LEU A 249 13.06 5.32 16.76
CA LEU A 249 12.89 6.74 16.42
C LEU A 249 13.62 7.64 17.41
N ALA A 250 13.50 7.38 18.72
CA ALA A 250 14.22 8.14 19.73
C ALA A 250 15.75 8.05 19.57
N ALA A 251 16.27 6.85 19.27
CA ALA A 251 17.69 6.64 19.02
C ALA A 251 18.20 7.34 17.75
N LEU A 252 17.34 7.56 16.76
CA LEU A 252 17.64 8.33 15.55
C LEU A 252 17.56 9.86 15.77
N GLY A 253 17.24 10.32 16.98
CA GLY A 253 17.20 11.72 17.35
C GLY A 253 15.82 12.39 17.21
N PHE A 254 14.76 11.63 16.93
CA PHE A 254 13.39 12.16 17.02
C PHE A 254 12.99 12.30 18.50
N ASP A 255 12.33 13.40 18.81
CA ASP A 255 11.93 13.76 20.17
C ASP A 255 10.42 14.03 20.28
N ASN A 256 9.98 14.50 21.44
CA ASN A 256 8.57 14.78 21.73
C ASN A 256 8.00 15.97 20.93
N ASN A 257 8.84 16.76 20.26
CA ASN A 257 8.44 17.85 19.36
C ASN A 257 8.29 17.38 17.91
N THR A 258 8.62 16.12 17.61
CA THR A 258 8.48 15.54 16.28
C THR A 258 7.00 15.29 15.96
N ARG A 259 6.51 15.94 14.89
CA ARG A 259 5.17 15.66 14.36
C ARG A 259 5.18 14.35 13.58
N LEU A 260 4.31 13.43 13.98
CA LEU A 260 4.26 12.08 13.42
C LEU A 260 2.86 11.79 12.89
N TYR A 261 2.78 11.26 11.67
CA TYR A 261 1.55 10.71 11.12
C TYR A 261 1.62 9.19 11.15
N LEU A 262 0.66 8.56 11.84
CA LEU A 262 0.57 7.12 11.99
C LEU A 262 -0.25 6.49 10.86
N ALA A 263 0.44 5.86 9.90
CA ALA A 263 -0.15 5.02 8.87
C ALA A 263 -0.35 3.59 9.42
N SER A 264 -1.56 3.31 9.93
CA SER A 264 -1.96 2.00 10.43
C SER A 264 -3.45 1.76 10.25
N HIS A 265 -3.87 0.50 10.22
CA HIS A 265 -5.28 0.12 10.27
C HIS A 265 -5.71 -0.16 11.72
N LYS A 266 -5.41 -1.35 12.25
CA LYS A 266 -5.74 -1.73 13.63
C LYS A 266 -4.53 -2.36 14.29
N VAL A 267 -3.86 -1.56 15.11
CA VAL A 267 -2.70 -1.98 15.91
C VAL A 267 -3.09 -3.18 16.78
N TYR A 268 -2.37 -4.28 16.60
CA TYR A 268 -2.51 -5.48 17.41
C TYR A 268 -2.12 -5.17 18.87
N GLY A 269 -2.92 -5.64 19.82
CA GLY A 269 -2.81 -5.26 21.24
C GLY A 269 -3.44 -3.89 21.59
N GLY A 270 -3.87 -3.10 20.61
CA GLY A 270 -4.67 -1.89 20.81
C GLY A 270 -3.97 -0.81 21.64
N GLU A 271 -4.74 -0.14 22.50
CA GLU A 271 -4.25 0.99 23.30
C GLU A 271 -3.06 0.63 24.20
N ALA A 272 -3.03 -0.60 24.74
CA ALA A 272 -1.93 -1.05 25.58
C ALA A 272 -0.56 -0.96 24.86
N ARG A 273 -0.52 -1.31 23.56
CA ARG A 273 0.71 -1.26 22.75
C ARG A 273 1.02 0.15 22.24
N ILE A 274 0.01 0.89 21.76
CA ILE A 274 0.26 2.20 21.14
C ILE A 274 0.51 3.32 22.16
N SER A 275 0.08 3.15 23.42
CA SER A 275 0.17 4.20 24.44
C SER A 275 1.61 4.65 24.71
N THR A 276 2.58 3.73 24.71
CA THR A 276 4.00 4.04 24.89
C THR A 276 4.51 4.93 23.76
N LEU A 277 4.18 4.59 22.52
CA LEU A 277 4.57 5.38 21.35
C LEU A 277 3.97 6.80 21.41
N ARG A 278 2.71 6.93 21.83
CA ARG A 278 2.03 8.23 21.99
C ARG A 278 2.64 9.08 23.12
N LYS A 279 3.16 8.46 24.18
CA LYS A 279 3.88 9.17 25.25
C LYS A 279 5.22 9.71 24.77
N LEU A 280 5.94 8.95 23.94
CA LEU A 280 7.21 9.39 23.35
C LEU A 280 7.00 10.48 22.28
N PHE A 281 5.96 10.34 21.47
CA PHE A 281 5.62 11.26 20.37
C PHE A 281 4.20 11.80 20.57
N PRO A 282 4.01 12.83 21.43
CA PRO A 282 2.68 13.36 21.75
C PRO A 282 2.01 14.11 20.60
N LEU A 283 2.78 14.57 19.61
CA LEU A 283 2.30 15.16 18.36
C LEU A 283 2.00 14.11 17.27
N MET A 284 1.71 12.87 17.68
CA MET A 284 1.31 11.79 16.80
C MET A 284 -0.17 11.91 16.44
N GLU A 285 -0.45 12.03 15.15
CA GLU A 285 -1.77 12.14 14.57
C GLU A 285 -2.05 11.00 13.59
N ASP A 286 -3.31 10.77 13.24
CA ASP A 286 -3.71 9.81 12.21
C ASP A 286 -4.84 10.41 11.35
N LYS A 287 -5.27 9.67 10.32
CA LYS A 287 -6.40 10.09 9.46
C LYS A 287 -7.65 10.46 10.24
N LYS A 288 -7.91 9.79 11.37
CA LYS A 288 -9.15 9.97 12.15
C LYS A 288 -9.05 11.24 12.99
N SER A 289 -7.87 11.57 13.52
CA SER A 289 -7.65 12.82 14.26
C SER A 289 -7.59 14.02 13.32
N LEU A 290 -7.03 13.85 12.12
CA LEU A 290 -6.84 14.94 11.15
C LEU A 290 -8.03 15.21 10.22
N ALA A 291 -9.02 14.33 10.15
CA ALA A 291 -10.20 14.52 9.30
C ALA A 291 -11.52 14.18 9.98
N SER A 292 -12.50 15.03 9.72
CA SER A 292 -13.88 14.84 10.19
C SER A 292 -14.51 13.57 9.62
N SER A 293 -15.59 13.12 10.24
CA SER A 293 -16.35 11.98 9.73
C SER A 293 -16.98 12.26 8.36
N ALA A 294 -17.29 13.53 8.05
CA ALA A 294 -17.85 13.94 6.77
C ALA A 294 -16.81 13.83 5.63
N GLU A 295 -15.59 14.28 5.87
CA GLU A 295 -14.49 14.16 4.89
C GLU A 295 -14.11 12.71 4.60
N ARG A 296 -14.29 11.82 5.59
CA ARG A 296 -13.97 10.40 5.45
C ARG A 296 -15.10 9.55 4.86
N VAL A 297 -16.23 10.14 4.46
CA VAL A 297 -17.42 9.37 4.04
C VAL A 297 -17.13 8.42 2.87
N HIS A 298 -16.33 8.84 1.89
CA HIS A 298 -16.02 8.06 0.68
C HIS A 298 -15.03 6.90 0.92
N ILE A 299 -14.27 6.96 2.01
CA ILE A 299 -13.25 5.94 2.34
C ILE A 299 -13.63 5.09 3.56
N LYS A 300 -14.71 5.44 4.27
CA LYS A 300 -15.12 4.77 5.51
C LYS A 300 -15.47 3.31 5.23
N GLY A 301 -14.85 2.41 5.99
CA GLY A 301 -15.08 0.96 5.86
C GLY A 301 -14.36 0.30 4.68
N LYS A 302 -13.65 1.07 3.84
CA LYS A 302 -12.89 0.56 2.70
C LYS A 302 -11.39 0.57 3.02
N ALA A 303 -10.84 -0.57 3.41
CA ALA A 303 -9.46 -0.71 3.87
C ALA A 303 -8.42 -0.25 2.82
N SER A 304 -8.69 -0.50 1.54
CA SER A 304 -7.84 -0.15 0.40
C SER A 304 -7.82 1.35 0.15
N LEU A 305 -8.97 2.02 0.29
CA LEU A 305 -9.06 3.48 0.14
C LEU A 305 -8.43 4.19 1.34
N LEU A 306 -8.62 3.65 2.55
CA LEU A 306 -7.90 4.12 3.74
C LEU A 306 -6.38 3.99 3.53
N ALA A 307 -5.90 2.84 3.05
CA ALA A 307 -4.49 2.66 2.75
C ALA A 307 -4.02 3.64 1.67
N ALA A 308 -4.79 3.87 0.61
CA ALA A 308 -4.45 4.83 -0.45
C ALA A 308 -4.23 6.26 0.08
N VAL A 309 -5.03 6.69 1.06
CA VAL A 309 -4.78 7.97 1.77
C VAL A 309 -3.45 7.93 2.54
N ASP A 310 -3.12 6.82 3.22
CA ASP A 310 -1.81 6.67 3.86
C ASP A 310 -0.64 6.74 2.87
N TYR A 311 -0.78 6.11 1.70
CA TYR A 311 0.20 6.23 0.61
C TYR A 311 0.37 7.68 0.18
N HIS A 312 -0.74 8.40 -0.04
CA HIS A 312 -0.69 9.81 -0.43
C HIS A 312 0.04 10.66 0.61
N VAL A 313 -0.30 10.54 1.88
CA VAL A 313 0.38 11.27 2.96
C VAL A 313 1.85 10.86 3.07
N GLY A 314 2.15 9.57 2.94
CA GLY A 314 3.52 9.01 2.92
C GLY A 314 4.41 9.62 1.84
N MET A 315 3.89 9.74 0.61
CA MET A 315 4.63 10.32 -0.52
C MET A 315 4.99 11.80 -0.33
N HIS A 316 4.27 12.52 0.55
CA HIS A 316 4.47 13.96 0.80
C HIS A 316 5.13 14.25 2.16
N SER A 317 5.62 13.21 2.83
CA SER A 317 6.34 13.32 4.10
C SER A 317 7.81 13.70 3.91
N ASP A 318 8.44 14.30 4.92
CA ASP A 318 9.89 14.58 4.87
C ASP A 318 10.69 13.31 5.15
N ILE A 319 10.14 12.43 5.98
CA ILE A 319 10.74 11.16 6.37
C ILE A 319 9.64 10.11 6.44
N PHE A 320 9.83 9.02 5.71
CA PHE A 320 8.99 7.84 5.76
C PHE A 320 9.70 6.70 6.50
N VAL A 321 9.08 6.19 7.56
CA VAL A 321 9.58 5.06 8.35
C VAL A 321 8.60 3.91 8.25
N SER A 322 9.09 2.72 7.91
CA SER A 322 8.28 1.50 7.92
C SER A 322 8.78 0.55 8.99
N ALA A 323 7.89 0.13 9.89
CA ALA A 323 8.19 -0.85 10.93
C ALA A 323 8.18 -2.30 10.42
N SER A 324 7.84 -2.52 9.15
CA SER A 324 7.83 -3.85 8.53
C SER A 324 8.04 -3.74 7.01
N PRO A 325 8.72 -4.72 6.37
CA PRO A 325 8.71 -4.82 4.92
C PRO A 325 7.31 -5.16 4.40
N GLY A 326 6.95 -4.64 3.24
CA GLY A 326 5.64 -4.89 2.63
C GLY A 326 5.39 -4.00 1.42
N ASN A 327 4.16 -4.05 0.90
CA ASN A 327 3.80 -3.32 -0.33
C ASN A 327 4.00 -1.80 -0.20
N MET A 328 3.61 -1.21 0.93
CA MET A 328 3.75 0.24 1.15
C MET A 328 5.21 0.65 1.28
N HIS A 329 5.99 -0.12 2.02
CA HIS A 329 7.44 0.05 2.11
C HIS A 329 8.09 0.01 0.73
N ASN A 330 7.82 -1.04 -0.06
CA ASN A 330 8.42 -1.21 -1.38
C ASN A 330 8.04 -0.07 -2.34
N ALA A 331 6.80 0.42 -2.28
CA ALA A 331 6.36 1.53 -3.12
C ALA A 331 7.04 2.85 -2.74
N LEU A 332 7.09 3.19 -1.45
CA LEU A 332 7.56 4.51 -0.99
C LEU A 332 9.09 4.62 -0.90
N VAL A 333 9.79 3.52 -0.68
CA VAL A 333 11.27 3.51 -0.79
C VAL A 333 11.70 3.56 -2.26
N SER A 334 10.86 3.12 -3.20
CA SER A 334 11.13 3.25 -4.64
C SER A 334 10.93 4.67 -5.18
N THR A 335 10.12 5.52 -4.51
CA THR A 335 9.89 6.92 -4.92
C THR A 335 11.02 7.86 -4.50
N SER A 336 11.69 7.59 -3.38
CA SER A 336 12.67 8.50 -2.77
C SER A 336 14.06 8.53 -3.43
N GLY A 337 14.25 7.86 -4.57
CA GLY A 337 15.50 7.85 -5.34
C GLY A 337 15.46 8.69 -6.62
N SER A 338 14.47 9.59 -6.77
CA SER A 338 14.18 10.30 -8.03
C SER A 338 14.22 11.83 -7.89
N GLU A 339 15.21 12.36 -7.17
CA GLU A 339 15.56 13.79 -7.22
C GLU A 339 16.99 13.99 -7.71
#